data_AF-A0AAW9XB54-F1
#
_entry.id   AF-A0AAW9XB54-F1
#
_cell.length_a   1.000
_cell.length_b   1.000
_cell.length_c   1.000
_cell.angle_alpha   90.00
_cell.angle_beta   90.00
_cell.angle_gamma   90.00
#
_symmetry.space_group_name_H-M   'P 1'
#
loop_
_entity.id
_entity.type
_entity.pdbx_description
1 polymer ?
#
loop_
_entity_poly.entity_id
_entity_poly.type
_entity_poly.pdbx_seq_one_letter_code
_entity_poly.pdbx_strand_id
1 'polypeptide(L)'
;MKTLIARHKAGEHIGICSVCSAHPLVIEAALAFDRNSTRKVLIEATSNQVNQFGGYTGMTPADFREFVFTIADKVGFARERIILGGDHLGPNCWQQENADVAMEKSVELVKEYVRAGFSKIHLDASMSCAGDPIPLAPETVAERAAVLCFAAESVATDCQREQLSYVIGTEVPVPGGEASAIQSVHITHVEDAANTLRTHQKAFIARGLTEALTRVIAIVVQPGVEFDHSNIIHYQPQEAQPLAQWIESTRMVYEAHSTDYQ
;
A
#
# COMPACT_ATOMS: atom_id res chain seq x y z
N MET A 1 -6.18 12.52 0.18
CA MET A 1 -4.77 12.12 0.40
C MET A 1 -3.78 13.07 -0.26
N LYS A 2 -3.89 13.34 -1.58
CA LYS A 2 -2.94 14.22 -2.31
C LYS A 2 -2.69 15.59 -1.66
N THR A 3 -3.74 16.26 -1.14
CA THR A 3 -3.60 17.54 -0.43
C THR A 3 -2.85 17.43 0.90
N LEU A 4 -2.99 16.32 1.63
CA LEU A 4 -2.25 16.05 2.86
C LEU A 4 -0.75 15.88 2.55
N ILE A 5 -0.45 15.12 1.49
CA ILE A 5 0.93 14.92 1.03
C ILE A 5 1.52 16.24 0.53
N ALA A 6 0.79 17.04 -0.25
CA ALA A 6 1.25 18.35 -0.70
C ALA A 6 1.60 19.27 0.48
N ARG A 7 0.80 19.27 1.55
CA ARG A 7 1.08 20.01 2.79
C ARG A 7 2.33 19.50 3.50
N HIS A 8 2.50 18.18 3.60
CA HIS A 8 3.71 17.57 4.15
C HIS A 8 4.96 17.99 3.34
N LYS A 9 4.90 17.91 2.01
CA LYS A 9 6.00 18.33 1.12
C LYS A 9 6.26 19.84 1.16
N ALA A 10 5.31 20.65 1.63
CA ALA A 10 5.48 22.08 1.89
C ALA A 10 6.07 22.39 3.29
N GLY A 11 6.45 21.36 4.06
CA GLY A 11 7.08 21.50 5.38
C GLY A 11 6.11 21.46 6.56
N GLU A 12 4.81 21.19 6.33
CA GLU A 12 3.87 21.02 7.43
C GLU A 12 4.06 19.65 8.10
N HIS A 13 4.17 19.62 9.43
CA HIS A 13 4.29 18.39 10.19
C HIS A 13 2.93 17.65 10.27
N ILE A 14 2.60 16.92 9.21
CA ILE A 14 1.37 16.16 9.08
C ILE A 14 1.64 14.78 8.46
N GLY A 15 0.90 13.78 8.94
CA GLY A 15 0.87 12.42 8.40
C GLY A 15 -0.55 11.86 8.41
N ILE A 16 -0.71 10.63 7.95
CA ILE A 16 -1.98 9.89 8.01
C ILE A 16 -1.74 8.52 8.64
N CYS A 17 -2.63 8.11 9.55
CA CYS A 17 -2.65 6.75 10.06
C CYS A 17 -3.44 5.88 9.08
N SER A 18 -2.83 4.81 8.59
CA SER A 18 -3.52 3.78 7.81
C SER A 18 -4.01 2.67 8.73
N VAL A 19 -5.33 2.48 8.80
CA VAL A 19 -5.94 1.45 9.65
C VAL A 19 -6.13 0.16 8.85
N CYS A 20 -5.19 -0.76 8.97
CA CYS A 20 -5.18 -2.05 8.25
C CYS A 20 -5.90 -3.16 9.04
N SER A 21 -7.18 -2.95 9.38
CA SER A 21 -7.97 -3.91 10.16
C SER A 21 -9.33 -4.19 9.53
N ALA A 22 -9.69 -5.47 9.46
CA ALA A 22 -11.04 -5.93 9.09
C ALA A 22 -11.98 -6.10 10.30
N HIS A 23 -11.51 -5.83 11.52
CA HIS A 23 -12.33 -6.04 12.72
C HIS A 23 -13.36 -4.90 12.87
N PRO A 24 -14.67 -5.21 12.99
CA PRO A 24 -15.74 -4.20 12.97
C PRO A 24 -15.57 -3.13 14.06
N LEU A 25 -15.22 -3.53 15.29
CA LEU A 25 -15.02 -2.58 16.39
C LEU A 25 -13.79 -1.68 16.21
N VAL A 26 -12.77 -2.15 15.49
CA VAL A 26 -11.57 -1.32 15.21
C VAL A 26 -11.91 -0.26 14.18
N ILE A 27 -12.65 -0.63 13.13
CA ILE A 27 -13.17 0.32 12.13
C ILE A 27 -14.11 1.32 12.81
N GLU A 28 -15.02 0.87 13.67
CA GLU A 28 -15.92 1.74 14.42
C GLU A 28 -15.13 2.74 15.28
N ALA A 29 -14.12 2.26 16.02
CA ALA A 29 -13.27 3.12 16.85
C ALA A 29 -12.52 4.17 16.01
N ALA A 30 -11.93 3.77 14.87
CA ALA A 30 -11.23 4.68 13.97
C ALA A 30 -12.13 5.81 13.44
N LEU A 31 -13.36 5.47 13.03
CA LEU A 31 -14.34 6.44 12.55
C LEU A 31 -14.88 7.33 13.68
N ALA A 32 -15.18 6.74 14.85
CA ALA A 32 -15.69 7.47 16.00
C ALA A 32 -14.65 8.46 16.55
N PHE A 33 -13.37 8.08 16.54
CA PHE A 33 -12.26 8.90 17.02
C PHE A 33 -12.15 10.22 16.25
N ASP A 34 -12.32 10.20 14.92
CA ASP A 34 -12.26 11.37 14.06
C ASP A 34 -13.63 11.99 13.72
N ARG A 35 -14.72 11.53 14.36
CA ARG A 35 -16.09 11.97 14.06
C ARG A 35 -16.25 13.49 14.08
N ASN A 36 -15.74 14.14 15.13
CA ASN A 36 -15.87 15.57 15.35
C ASN A 36 -14.69 16.39 14.80
N SER A 37 -13.74 15.76 14.11
CA SER A 37 -12.64 16.44 13.42
C SER A 37 -12.99 16.71 11.95
N THR A 38 -12.08 17.34 11.21
CA THR A 38 -12.15 17.48 9.75
C THR A 38 -11.19 16.52 9.02
N ARG A 39 -10.52 15.63 9.76
CA ARG A 39 -9.56 14.68 9.20
C ARG A 39 -10.26 13.64 8.34
N LYS A 40 -9.55 13.13 7.34
CA LYS A 40 -9.95 11.92 6.62
C LYS A 40 -9.44 10.70 7.38
N VAL A 41 -10.21 9.61 7.36
CA VAL A 41 -9.83 8.32 7.94
C VAL A 41 -9.45 7.38 6.80
N LEU A 42 -8.26 6.78 6.86
CA LEU A 42 -7.77 5.81 5.90
C LEU A 42 -7.95 4.40 6.48
N ILE A 43 -8.68 3.56 5.76
CA ILE A 43 -8.90 2.15 6.09
C ILE A 43 -8.42 1.33 4.90
N GLU A 44 -7.57 0.35 5.16
CA GLU A 44 -7.01 -0.50 4.11
C GLU A 44 -7.30 -1.98 4.34
N ALA A 45 -7.42 -2.72 3.23
CA ALA A 45 -7.58 -4.16 3.22
C ALA A 45 -6.50 -4.80 2.36
N THR A 46 -5.86 -5.84 2.90
CA THR A 46 -4.89 -6.66 2.17
C THR A 46 -5.58 -7.60 1.18
N SER A 47 -4.85 -8.05 0.15
CA SER A 47 -5.33 -9.06 -0.79
C SER A 47 -5.73 -10.39 -0.14
N ASN A 48 -5.12 -10.75 1.00
CA ASN A 48 -5.49 -11.94 1.78
C ASN A 48 -6.86 -11.76 2.47
N GLN A 49 -7.13 -10.56 2.99
CA GLN A 49 -8.39 -10.23 3.65
C GLN A 49 -9.54 -10.21 2.66
N VAL A 50 -9.38 -9.46 1.57
CA VAL A 50 -10.44 -9.07 0.64
C VAL A 50 -9.90 -9.23 -0.78
N ASN A 51 -10.58 -10.04 -1.58
CA ASN A 51 -10.25 -10.21 -3.00
C ASN A 51 -11.49 -10.67 -3.78
N GLN A 52 -11.37 -10.87 -5.09
CA GLN A 52 -12.47 -11.27 -5.97
C GLN A 52 -13.12 -12.62 -5.58
N PHE A 53 -12.47 -13.42 -4.72
CA PHE A 53 -12.98 -14.70 -4.22
C PHE A 53 -13.42 -14.62 -2.75
N GLY A 54 -13.39 -13.43 -2.14
CA GLY A 54 -13.78 -13.20 -0.74
C GLY A 54 -12.61 -13.15 0.25
N GLY A 55 -11.40 -13.55 -0.14
CA GLY A 55 -10.28 -13.71 0.81
C GLY A 55 -10.65 -14.59 2.00
N TYR A 56 -9.99 -14.40 3.14
CA TYR A 56 -10.38 -15.11 4.37
C TYR A 56 -11.58 -14.47 5.09
N THR A 57 -11.97 -13.24 4.73
CA THR A 57 -13.12 -12.54 5.35
C THR A 57 -14.46 -12.92 4.72
N GLY A 58 -14.45 -13.53 3.53
CA GLY A 58 -15.63 -13.77 2.72
C GLY A 58 -16.14 -12.52 1.99
N MET A 59 -15.36 -11.43 1.91
CA MET A 59 -15.76 -10.15 1.32
C MET A 59 -15.01 -9.87 0.02
N THR A 60 -15.75 -9.43 -1.01
CA THR A 60 -15.16 -8.74 -2.16
C THR A 60 -14.81 -7.28 -1.80
N PRO A 61 -14.04 -6.56 -2.63
CA PRO A 61 -13.77 -5.13 -2.39
C PRO A 61 -15.06 -4.29 -2.28
N ALA A 62 -16.09 -4.61 -3.06
CA ALA A 62 -17.38 -3.95 -2.97
C ALA A 62 -18.08 -4.23 -1.63
N ASP A 63 -18.04 -5.48 -1.16
CA ASP A 63 -18.60 -5.87 0.14
C ASP A 63 -17.87 -5.16 1.29
N PHE A 64 -16.53 -5.09 1.23
CA PHE A 64 -15.74 -4.40 2.25
C PHE A 64 -16.07 -2.90 2.32
N ARG A 65 -16.28 -2.24 1.17
CA ARG A 65 -16.73 -0.85 1.14
C ARG A 65 -18.07 -0.68 1.85
N GLU A 66 -19.08 -1.49 1.50
CA GLU A 66 -20.41 -1.39 2.13
C GLU A 66 -20.38 -1.76 3.61
N PHE A 67 -19.52 -2.70 4.00
CA PHE A 67 -19.25 -3.03 5.40
C PHE A 67 -18.73 -1.82 6.18
N VAL A 68 -17.69 -1.14 5.67
CA VAL A 68 -17.16 0.09 6.28
C VAL A 68 -18.21 1.21 6.30
N PHE A 69 -18.94 1.40 5.21
CA PHE A 69 -19.98 2.43 5.12
C PHE A 69 -21.15 2.18 6.07
N THR A 70 -21.54 0.93 6.29
CA THR A 70 -22.56 0.57 7.28
C THR A 70 -22.11 0.93 8.70
N ILE A 71 -20.83 0.77 9.02
CA ILE A 71 -20.27 1.21 10.31
C ILE A 71 -20.24 2.74 10.38
N ALA A 72 -19.83 3.41 9.30
CA ALA A 72 -19.80 4.87 9.22
C ALA A 72 -21.18 5.49 9.46
N ASP A 73 -22.24 4.94 8.86
CA ASP A 73 -23.62 5.41 9.06
C ASP A 73 -24.06 5.28 10.53
N LYS A 74 -23.69 4.18 11.21
CA LYS A 74 -23.99 3.98 12.64
C LYS A 74 -23.27 5.00 13.53
N VAL A 75 -22.00 5.31 13.20
CA VAL A 75 -21.20 6.31 13.91
C VAL A 75 -21.68 7.75 13.60
N GLY A 76 -22.33 7.96 12.46
CA GLY A 76 -22.62 9.28 11.91
C GLY A 76 -21.37 9.95 11.33
N PHE A 77 -20.51 9.16 10.68
CA PHE A 77 -19.31 9.62 9.98
C PHE A 77 -19.60 9.77 8.49
N ALA A 78 -19.26 10.93 7.91
CA ALA A 78 -19.54 11.21 6.51
C ALA A 78 -18.70 10.34 5.57
N ARG A 79 -19.34 9.58 4.68
CA ARG A 79 -18.68 8.57 3.82
C ARG A 79 -17.58 9.16 2.94
N GLU A 80 -17.73 10.41 2.48
CA GLU A 80 -16.76 11.14 1.66
C GLU A 80 -15.44 11.51 2.38
N ARG A 81 -15.44 11.42 3.72
CA ARG A 81 -14.23 11.59 4.55
C ARG A 81 -13.44 10.29 4.72
N ILE A 82 -13.97 9.16 4.24
CA ILE A 82 -13.29 7.87 4.28
C ILE A 82 -12.44 7.72 3.01
N ILE A 83 -11.20 7.27 3.19
CA ILE A 83 -10.33 6.82 2.11
C ILE A 83 -10.21 5.31 2.27
N LEU A 84 -10.55 4.58 1.21
CA LEU A 84 -10.32 3.14 1.14
C LEU A 84 -9.04 2.87 0.34
N GLY A 85 -8.17 2.05 0.91
CA GLY A 85 -6.92 1.62 0.30
C GLY A 85 -6.76 0.11 0.18
N GLY A 86 -6.05 -0.32 -0.85
CA GLY A 86 -5.66 -1.72 -1.04
C GLY A 86 -4.18 -1.87 -0.71
N ASP A 87 -3.88 -2.79 0.20
CA ASP A 87 -2.54 -3.04 0.71
C ASP A 87 -1.93 -4.32 0.11
N HIS A 88 -0.65 -4.25 -0.26
CA HIS A 88 0.11 -5.27 -0.98
C HIS A 88 -0.71 -5.96 -2.10
N LEU A 89 -1.25 -5.17 -3.04
CA LEU A 89 -2.00 -5.72 -4.17
C LEU A 89 -1.05 -6.25 -5.23
N GLY A 90 -1.13 -7.57 -5.43
CA GLY A 90 -0.34 -8.32 -6.40
C GLY A 90 -0.47 -9.82 -6.16
N PRO A 91 0.52 -10.63 -6.56
CA PRO A 91 0.41 -12.09 -6.59
C PRO A 91 0.56 -12.76 -5.21
N ASN A 92 0.55 -11.99 -4.12
CA ASN A 92 0.85 -12.48 -2.76
C ASN A 92 0.03 -13.73 -2.35
N CYS A 93 -1.27 -13.74 -2.64
CA CYS A 93 -2.16 -14.87 -2.31
C CYS A 93 -1.94 -16.12 -3.18
N TRP A 94 -1.26 -15.97 -4.32
CA TRP A 94 -1.18 -16.97 -5.39
C TRP A 94 0.27 -17.31 -5.76
N GLN A 95 1.23 -17.08 -4.86
CA GLN A 95 2.66 -17.35 -5.09
C GLN A 95 2.96 -18.82 -5.43
N GLN A 96 2.11 -19.76 -4.99
CA GLN A 96 2.25 -21.18 -5.30
C GLN A 96 1.82 -21.55 -6.73
N GLU A 97 1.24 -20.60 -7.47
CA GLU A 97 0.86 -20.76 -8.86
C GLU A 97 1.93 -20.20 -9.79
N ASN A 98 1.90 -20.57 -11.06
CA ASN A 98 2.81 -20.01 -12.06
C ASN A 98 2.58 -18.50 -12.21
N ALA A 99 3.65 -17.75 -12.48
CA ALA A 99 3.64 -16.29 -12.57
C ALA A 99 2.52 -15.73 -13.46
N ASP A 100 2.27 -16.33 -14.64
CA ASP A 100 1.22 -15.85 -15.55
C ASP A 100 -0.18 -15.93 -14.92
N VAL A 101 -0.48 -17.04 -14.23
CA VAL A 101 -1.79 -17.26 -13.59
C VAL A 101 -1.94 -16.37 -12.35
N ALA A 102 -0.89 -16.26 -11.55
CA ALA A 102 -0.88 -15.39 -10.37
C ALA A 102 -1.06 -13.91 -10.79
N MET A 103 -0.41 -13.48 -11.87
CA MET A 103 -0.55 -12.11 -12.39
C MET A 103 -1.92 -11.86 -13.03
N GLU A 104 -2.54 -12.83 -13.69
CA GLU A 104 -3.91 -12.72 -14.19
C GLU A 104 -4.90 -12.45 -13.02
N LYS A 105 -4.77 -13.21 -11.93
CA LYS A 105 -5.56 -13.01 -10.72
C LYS A 105 -5.28 -11.66 -10.05
N SER A 106 -4.03 -11.21 -10.07
CA SER A 106 -3.60 -9.92 -9.53
C SER A 106 -4.15 -8.75 -10.32
N VAL A 107 -4.24 -8.88 -11.66
CA VAL A 107 -4.86 -7.88 -12.53
C VAL A 107 -6.34 -7.73 -12.20
N GLU A 108 -7.07 -8.83 -12.04
CA GLU A 108 -8.49 -8.75 -11.68
C GLU A 108 -8.71 -8.23 -10.26
N LEU A 109 -7.87 -8.64 -9.31
CA LEU A 109 -7.84 -8.10 -7.95
C LEU A 109 -7.77 -6.56 -7.98
N VAL A 110 -6.78 -6.00 -8.67
CA VAL A 110 -6.60 -4.54 -8.75
C VAL A 110 -7.80 -3.86 -9.42
N LYS A 111 -8.35 -4.47 -10.48
CA LYS A 111 -9.55 -3.93 -11.14
C LYS A 111 -10.75 -3.88 -10.19
N GLU A 112 -11.00 -4.94 -9.42
CA GLU A 112 -12.11 -5.00 -8.46
C GLU A 112 -11.98 -3.95 -7.36
N TYR A 113 -10.77 -3.72 -6.84
CA TYR A 113 -10.51 -2.64 -5.90
C TYR A 113 -10.84 -1.26 -6.49
N VAL A 114 -10.37 -0.97 -7.72
CA VAL A 114 -10.65 0.32 -8.38
C VAL A 114 -12.14 0.48 -8.70
N ARG A 115 -12.81 -0.56 -9.21
CA ARG A 115 -14.26 -0.55 -9.47
C ARG A 115 -15.06 -0.31 -8.21
N ALA A 116 -14.65 -0.90 -7.08
CA ALA A 116 -15.25 -0.66 -5.78
C ALA A 116 -15.01 0.76 -5.25
N GLY A 117 -14.10 1.54 -5.84
CA GLY A 117 -13.84 2.93 -5.46
C GLY A 117 -12.70 3.11 -4.45
N PHE A 118 -11.83 2.11 -4.31
CA PHE A 118 -10.58 2.27 -3.59
C PHE A 118 -9.69 3.26 -4.33
N SER A 119 -9.14 4.23 -3.60
CA SER A 119 -8.41 5.37 -4.19
C SER A 119 -6.93 5.43 -3.81
N LYS A 120 -6.52 4.64 -2.82
CA LYS A 120 -5.12 4.33 -2.53
C LYS A 120 -4.83 2.89 -2.96
N ILE A 121 -3.83 2.67 -3.79
CA ILE A 121 -3.51 1.36 -4.35
C ILE A 121 -2.01 1.10 -4.16
N HIS A 122 -1.67 0.19 -3.24
CA HIS A 122 -0.31 -0.30 -3.08
C HIS A 122 -0.05 -1.43 -4.09
N LEU A 123 0.82 -1.17 -5.05
CA LEU A 123 1.19 -2.11 -6.11
C LEU A 123 2.46 -2.85 -5.72
N ASP A 124 2.32 -4.11 -5.31
CA ASP A 124 3.43 -4.94 -4.87
C ASP A 124 3.39 -6.31 -5.55
N ALA A 125 4.32 -6.50 -6.47
CA ALA A 125 4.56 -7.76 -7.16
C ALA A 125 6.02 -8.21 -6.99
N SER A 126 6.58 -7.96 -5.81
CA SER A 126 7.96 -8.32 -5.46
C SER A 126 8.17 -9.82 -5.18
N MET A 127 7.09 -10.53 -4.83
CA MET A 127 7.13 -11.95 -4.49
C MET A 127 7.34 -12.83 -5.73
N SER A 128 8.26 -13.79 -5.61
CA SER A 128 8.49 -14.83 -6.62
C SER A 128 7.34 -15.84 -6.61
N CYS A 129 6.75 -16.09 -7.78
CA CYS A 129 5.74 -17.12 -7.99
C CYS A 129 6.39 -18.47 -8.34
N ALA A 130 5.60 -19.54 -8.52
CA ALA A 130 6.14 -20.82 -8.93
C ALA A 130 6.86 -20.71 -10.28
N GLY A 131 8.12 -21.15 -10.31
CA GLY A 131 8.99 -21.07 -11.47
C GLY A 131 9.79 -19.76 -11.62
N ASP A 132 9.55 -18.75 -10.78
CA ASP A 132 10.36 -17.53 -10.77
C ASP A 132 11.73 -17.74 -10.11
N PRO A 133 12.74 -16.91 -10.46
CA PRO A 133 13.96 -16.80 -9.66
C PRO A 133 13.64 -16.22 -8.27
N ILE A 134 14.45 -16.59 -7.28
CA ILE A 134 14.33 -16.11 -5.90
C ILE A 134 15.66 -15.43 -5.49
N PRO A 135 15.67 -14.12 -5.17
CA PRO A 135 14.57 -13.16 -5.35
C PRO A 135 14.35 -12.78 -6.82
N LEU A 136 13.25 -12.07 -7.11
CA LEU A 136 13.03 -11.46 -8.43
C LEU A 136 14.06 -10.37 -8.74
N ALA A 137 14.36 -10.19 -10.03
CA ALA A 137 15.12 -9.03 -10.48
C ALA A 137 14.30 -7.74 -10.29
N PRO A 138 14.90 -6.61 -9.86
CA PRO A 138 14.19 -5.34 -9.65
C PRO A 138 13.41 -4.85 -10.88
N GLU A 139 13.90 -5.13 -12.08
CA GLU A 139 13.23 -4.83 -13.35
C GLU A 139 11.93 -5.64 -13.50
N THR A 140 11.94 -6.93 -13.16
CA THR A 140 10.74 -7.80 -13.21
C THR A 140 9.68 -7.33 -12.23
N VAL A 141 10.07 -6.93 -11.01
CA VAL A 141 9.15 -6.36 -10.01
C VAL A 141 8.48 -5.10 -10.57
N ALA A 142 9.26 -4.18 -11.12
CA ALA A 142 8.76 -2.95 -11.72
C ALA A 142 7.85 -3.20 -12.93
N GLU A 143 8.19 -4.16 -13.78
CA GLU A 143 7.37 -4.55 -14.93
C GLU A 143 6.00 -5.10 -14.52
N ARG A 144 5.96 -5.94 -13.49
CA ARG A 144 4.71 -6.47 -12.91
C ARG A 144 3.88 -5.37 -12.26
N ALA A 145 4.49 -4.50 -11.47
CA ALA A 145 3.80 -3.34 -10.89
C ALA A 145 3.19 -2.43 -11.99
N ALA A 146 3.90 -2.23 -13.11
CA ALA A 146 3.39 -1.47 -14.24
C ALA A 146 2.20 -2.16 -14.95
N VAL A 147 2.16 -3.51 -15.00
CA VAL A 147 0.98 -4.26 -15.48
C VAL A 147 -0.23 -3.98 -14.59
N LEU A 148 -0.04 -4.03 -13.26
CA LEU A 148 -1.11 -3.79 -12.30
C LEU A 148 -1.60 -2.34 -12.34
N CYS A 149 -0.69 -1.36 -12.46
CA CYS A 149 -1.06 0.04 -12.67
C CYS A 149 -1.87 0.23 -13.96
N PHE A 150 -1.45 -0.40 -15.06
CA PHE A 150 -2.21 -0.36 -16.31
C PHE A 150 -3.63 -0.91 -16.13
N ALA A 151 -3.77 -2.01 -15.39
CA ALA A 151 -5.07 -2.59 -15.08
C ALA A 151 -5.97 -1.61 -14.30
N ALA A 152 -5.44 -0.97 -13.25
CA ALA A 152 -6.14 0.07 -12.48
C ALA A 152 -6.63 1.21 -13.39
N GLU A 153 -5.72 1.76 -14.19
CA GLU A 153 -6.00 2.87 -15.12
C GLU A 153 -7.01 2.50 -16.23
N SER A 154 -7.09 1.22 -16.61
CA SER A 154 -7.99 0.74 -17.67
C SER A 154 -9.46 0.68 -17.25
N VAL A 155 -9.75 0.61 -15.94
CA VAL A 155 -11.13 0.48 -15.43
C VAL A 155 -11.61 1.71 -14.66
N ALA A 156 -10.71 2.61 -14.28
CA ALA A 156 -11.05 3.84 -13.58
C ALA A 156 -11.88 4.77 -14.48
N THR A 157 -13.00 5.28 -13.94
CA THR A 157 -13.67 6.45 -14.51
C THR A 157 -12.76 7.68 -14.42
N ASP A 158 -13.05 8.74 -15.19
CA ASP A 158 -12.22 9.97 -15.17
C ASP A 158 -12.11 10.54 -13.75
N CYS A 159 -13.22 10.61 -13.01
CA CYS A 159 -13.23 11.06 -11.62
C CYS A 159 -12.40 10.16 -10.70
N GLN A 160 -12.48 8.84 -10.85
CA GLN A 160 -11.68 7.91 -10.05
C GLN A 160 -10.18 8.05 -10.38
N ARG A 161 -9.85 8.15 -11.66
CA ARG A 161 -8.49 8.28 -12.18
C ARG A 161 -7.77 9.49 -11.57
N GLU A 162 -8.45 10.63 -11.49
CA GLU A 162 -7.91 11.84 -10.84
C GLU A 162 -7.62 11.65 -9.35
N GLN A 163 -8.42 10.82 -8.66
CA GLN A 163 -8.26 10.57 -7.22
C GLN A 163 -7.29 9.44 -6.90
N LEU A 164 -7.05 8.51 -7.84
CA LEU A 164 -6.15 7.38 -7.64
C LEU A 164 -4.76 7.83 -7.20
N SER A 165 -4.19 7.09 -6.27
CA SER A 165 -2.87 7.35 -5.72
C SER A 165 -2.17 6.01 -5.51
N TYR A 166 -0.99 5.86 -6.10
CA TYR A 166 -0.24 4.62 -6.09
C TYR A 166 0.87 4.66 -5.05
N VAL A 167 1.07 3.51 -4.39
CA VAL A 167 2.25 3.22 -3.57
C VAL A 167 3.01 2.09 -4.27
N ILE A 168 4.34 2.15 -4.24
CA ILE A 168 5.23 1.15 -4.83
C ILE A 168 6.27 0.68 -3.80
N GLY A 169 6.97 -0.40 -4.13
CA GLY A 169 8.00 -0.96 -3.25
C GLY A 169 7.39 -1.98 -2.29
N THR A 170 8.24 -2.49 -1.40
CA THR A 170 7.88 -3.37 -0.30
C THR A 170 8.94 -3.20 0.76
N GLU A 171 8.56 -3.39 2.01
CA GLU A 171 9.45 -3.73 3.09
C GLU A 171 9.97 -5.16 2.82
N VAL A 172 11.29 -5.32 2.82
CA VAL A 172 11.94 -6.64 2.75
C VAL A 172 12.78 -6.80 4.01
N PRO A 173 12.57 -7.89 4.78
CA PRO A 173 11.62 -8.97 4.54
C PRO A 173 10.14 -8.53 4.72
N VAL A 174 9.23 -9.25 4.05
CA VAL A 174 7.77 -9.04 4.17
C VAL A 174 7.34 -9.30 5.63
N PRO A 175 6.47 -8.49 6.24
CA PRO A 175 6.11 -8.62 7.65
C PRO A 175 5.41 -9.94 7.95
N GLY A 176 5.65 -10.47 9.15
CA GLY A 176 5.01 -11.70 9.63
C GLY A 176 5.63 -12.99 9.09
N GLY A 177 6.78 -12.91 8.41
CA GLY A 177 7.52 -14.07 7.90
C GLY A 177 8.55 -14.67 8.87
N GLU A 178 8.88 -14.02 9.98
CA GLU A 178 9.88 -14.53 10.92
C GLU A 178 9.26 -15.47 11.94
N ALA A 179 9.54 -16.77 11.80
CA ALA A 179 9.30 -17.77 12.84
C ALA A 179 10.34 -17.70 13.99
N SER A 180 11.23 -16.72 13.97
CA SER A 180 12.35 -16.50 14.89
C SER A 180 12.24 -15.16 15.62
N ALA A 181 12.90 -15.05 16.77
CA ALA A 181 12.99 -13.79 17.49
C ALA A 181 13.79 -12.77 16.66
N ILE A 182 13.21 -11.60 16.41
CA ILE A 182 13.81 -10.54 15.60
C ILE A 182 14.85 -9.82 16.47
N GLN A 183 16.12 -10.00 16.12
CA GLN A 183 17.23 -9.35 16.82
C GLN A 183 17.62 -8.00 16.21
N SER A 184 17.37 -7.79 14.93
CA SER A 184 17.69 -6.56 14.21
C SER A 184 16.89 -6.43 12.93
N VAL A 185 16.55 -5.20 12.56
CA VAL A 185 15.93 -4.82 11.29
C VAL A 185 16.97 -4.13 10.41
N HIS A 186 17.01 -4.49 9.14
CA HIS A 186 17.82 -3.77 8.16
C HIS A 186 17.07 -2.56 7.62
N ILE A 187 17.53 -1.36 7.99
CA ILE A 187 17.03 -0.11 7.43
C ILE A 187 17.33 -0.08 5.94
N THR A 188 16.34 0.29 5.12
CA THR A 188 16.50 0.35 3.67
C THR A 188 17.63 1.31 3.27
N HIS A 189 18.51 0.86 2.38
CA HIS A 189 19.53 1.70 1.82
C HIS A 189 18.94 2.70 0.81
N VAL A 190 19.46 3.92 0.77
CA VAL A 190 18.98 4.99 -0.13
C VAL A 190 19.13 4.59 -1.59
N GLU A 191 20.22 3.89 -1.93
CA GLU A 191 20.47 3.36 -3.27
C GLU A 191 19.40 2.36 -3.73
N ASP A 192 18.87 1.53 -2.83
CA ASP A 192 17.84 0.54 -3.14
C ASP A 192 16.47 1.20 -3.33
N ALA A 193 16.14 2.18 -2.48
CA ALA A 193 14.94 3.01 -2.65
C ALA A 193 14.99 3.79 -3.98
N ALA A 194 16.15 4.38 -4.30
CA ALA A 194 16.36 5.09 -5.56
C ALA A 194 16.31 4.15 -6.77
N ASN A 195 16.87 2.94 -6.66
CA ASN A 195 16.81 1.94 -7.71
C ASN A 195 15.38 1.47 -7.96
N THR A 196 14.61 1.22 -6.90
CA THR A 196 13.18 0.86 -6.97
C THR A 196 12.38 1.94 -7.69
N LEU A 197 12.54 3.21 -7.31
CA LEU A 197 11.90 4.31 -8.02
C LEU A 197 12.31 4.35 -9.50
N ARG A 198 13.61 4.22 -9.80
CA ARG A 198 14.15 4.28 -11.16
C ARG A 198 13.61 3.16 -12.05
N THR A 199 13.55 1.91 -11.57
CA THR A 199 13.03 0.78 -12.36
C THR A 199 11.52 0.93 -12.59
N HIS A 200 10.75 1.34 -11.59
CA HIS A 200 9.31 1.62 -11.74
C HIS A 200 9.05 2.74 -12.75
N GLN A 201 9.81 3.85 -12.69
CA GLN A 201 9.71 4.91 -13.68
C GLN A 201 9.92 4.39 -15.11
N LYS A 202 10.97 3.59 -15.33
CA LYS A 202 11.25 2.98 -16.64
C LYS A 202 10.12 2.07 -17.11
N ALA A 203 9.64 1.17 -16.24
CA ALA A 203 8.57 0.22 -16.57
C ALA A 203 7.23 0.92 -16.86
N PHE A 204 6.88 1.96 -16.08
CA PHE A 204 5.67 2.74 -16.30
C PHE A 204 5.73 3.50 -17.63
N ILE A 205 6.84 4.18 -17.92
CA ILE A 205 7.04 4.90 -19.18
C ILE A 205 6.97 3.94 -20.38
N ALA A 206 7.59 2.76 -20.28
CA ALA A 206 7.55 1.73 -21.32
C ALA A 206 6.12 1.24 -21.64
N ARG A 207 5.19 1.34 -20.68
CA ARG A 207 3.76 1.02 -20.85
C ARG A 207 2.88 2.24 -21.17
N GLY A 208 3.47 3.41 -21.41
CA GLY A 208 2.71 4.64 -21.68
C GLY A 208 2.02 5.24 -20.46
N LEU A 209 2.41 4.84 -19.25
CA LEU A 209 1.80 5.27 -17.98
C LEU A 209 2.43 6.54 -17.40
N THR A 210 2.91 7.45 -18.25
CA THR A 210 3.61 8.68 -17.83
C THR A 210 2.76 9.55 -16.91
N GLU A 211 1.44 9.61 -17.15
CA GLU A 211 0.51 10.41 -16.37
C GLU A 211 0.20 9.72 -15.03
N ALA A 212 -0.05 8.41 -15.02
CA ALA A 212 -0.21 7.61 -13.80
C ALA A 212 1.04 7.60 -12.90
N LEU A 213 2.23 7.70 -13.48
CA LEU A 213 3.48 7.84 -12.73
C LEU A 213 3.52 9.11 -11.87
N THR A 214 2.80 10.18 -12.25
CA THR A 214 2.67 11.39 -11.42
C THR A 214 1.77 11.16 -10.19
N ARG A 215 0.92 10.12 -10.23
CA ARG A 215 0.08 9.67 -9.12
C ARG A 215 0.75 8.67 -8.18
N VAL A 216 2.00 8.27 -8.43
CA VAL A 216 2.79 7.54 -7.43
C VAL A 216 3.17 8.52 -6.33
N ILE A 217 2.59 8.35 -5.15
CA ILE A 217 2.67 9.29 -4.03
C ILE A 217 3.60 8.83 -2.91
N ALA A 218 3.87 7.54 -2.81
CA ALA A 218 4.71 6.98 -1.78
C ALA A 218 5.49 5.77 -2.26
N ILE A 219 6.60 5.51 -1.57
CA ILE A 219 7.41 4.31 -1.69
C ILE A 219 7.51 3.66 -0.32
N VAL A 220 7.32 2.34 -0.25
CA VAL A 220 7.52 1.58 0.98
C VAL A 220 9.01 1.37 1.22
N VAL A 221 9.46 1.63 2.44
CA VAL A 221 10.81 1.36 2.94
C VAL A 221 10.73 0.86 4.38
N GLN A 222 11.80 0.25 4.86
CA GLN A 222 11.97 -0.16 6.25
C GLN A 222 12.77 0.93 7.00
N PRO A 223 12.14 1.76 7.86
CA PRO A 223 12.81 2.83 8.60
C PRO A 223 13.47 2.37 9.91
N GLY A 224 13.47 1.07 10.20
CA GLY A 224 14.00 0.50 11.45
C GLY A 224 12.92 0.33 12.51
N VAL A 225 11.71 -0.08 12.12
CA VAL A 225 10.59 -0.40 13.01
C VAL A 225 10.08 -1.80 12.70
N GLU A 226 9.93 -2.61 13.75
CA GLU A 226 9.35 -3.95 13.65
C GLU A 226 8.97 -4.44 15.06
N PHE A 227 8.17 -5.50 15.11
CA PHE A 227 7.84 -6.20 16.34
C PHE A 227 7.65 -7.69 16.04
N ASP A 228 7.86 -8.53 17.07
CA ASP A 228 7.52 -9.95 17.03
C ASP A 228 6.62 -10.33 18.23
N HIS A 229 6.51 -11.63 18.49
CA HIS A 229 5.74 -12.20 19.61
C HIS A 229 6.07 -11.60 21.00
N SER A 230 7.28 -11.07 21.19
CA SER A 230 7.81 -10.68 22.52
C SER A 230 8.79 -9.50 22.52
N ASN A 231 9.16 -8.96 21.36
CA ASN A 231 10.13 -7.87 21.24
C ASN A 231 9.63 -6.76 20.30
N ILE A 232 10.09 -5.53 20.58
CA ILE A 232 9.82 -4.34 19.75
C ILE A 232 11.16 -3.72 19.35
N ILE A 233 11.33 -3.46 18.07
CA ILE A 233 12.44 -2.67 17.54
C ILE A 233 11.97 -1.23 17.41
N HIS A 234 12.43 -0.40 18.34
CA HIS A 234 12.07 1.02 18.40
C HIS A 234 12.81 1.83 17.34
N TYR A 235 12.08 2.73 16.69
CA TYR A 235 12.60 3.65 15.68
C TYR A 235 13.81 4.45 16.18
N GLN A 236 14.93 4.36 15.44
CA GLN A 236 16.13 5.15 15.70
C GLN A 236 16.23 6.31 14.69
N PRO A 237 15.81 7.54 15.05
CA PRO A 237 15.68 8.64 14.09
C PRO A 237 17.00 9.07 13.46
N GLN A 238 18.14 8.81 14.12
CA GLN A 238 19.46 9.12 13.59
C GLN A 238 19.86 8.18 12.44
N GLU A 239 19.42 6.92 12.49
CA GLU A 239 19.79 5.90 11.52
C GLU A 239 19.00 6.05 10.21
N ALA A 240 17.76 6.56 10.28
CA ALA A 240 16.92 6.82 9.12
C ALA A 240 17.12 8.21 8.47
N GLN A 241 18.04 9.04 8.98
CA GLN A 241 18.32 10.37 8.42
C GLN A 241 18.65 10.36 6.91
N PRO A 242 19.48 9.43 6.40
CA PRO A 242 19.76 9.38 4.96
C PRO A 242 18.51 9.16 4.11
N LEU A 243 17.60 8.28 4.56
CA LEU A 243 16.32 8.04 3.89
C LEU A 243 15.45 9.31 3.92
N ALA A 244 15.32 9.95 5.08
CA ALA A 244 14.53 11.16 5.25
C ALA A 244 15.01 12.30 4.33
N GLN A 245 16.32 12.48 4.19
CA GLN A 245 16.90 13.49 3.30
C GLN A 245 16.67 13.17 1.82
N TRP A 246 16.80 11.90 1.42
CA TRP A 246 16.62 11.52 0.02
C TRP A 246 15.19 11.77 -0.47
N ILE A 247 14.17 11.40 0.32
CA ILE A 247 12.77 11.51 -0.12
C ILE A 247 12.32 12.96 -0.32
N GLU A 248 12.95 13.93 0.35
CA GLU A 248 12.72 15.37 0.18
C GLU A 248 12.93 15.82 -1.28
N SER A 249 13.92 15.23 -1.98
CA SER A 249 14.21 15.53 -3.38
C SER A 249 13.15 15.00 -4.36
N THR A 250 12.21 14.20 -3.88
CA THR A 250 11.14 13.58 -4.69
C THR A 250 9.78 14.24 -4.41
N ARG A 251 8.79 13.97 -5.27
CA ARG A 251 7.38 14.36 -5.03
C ARG A 251 6.67 13.47 -3.99
N MET A 252 7.32 12.38 -3.57
CA MET A 252 6.73 11.32 -2.78
C MET A 252 7.01 11.52 -1.28
N VAL A 253 6.32 10.73 -0.47
CA VAL A 253 6.63 10.46 0.95
C VAL A 253 6.99 8.98 1.11
N TYR A 254 7.38 8.57 2.32
CA TYR A 254 7.43 7.15 2.65
C TYR A 254 6.10 6.65 3.17
N GLU A 255 5.83 5.39 2.88
CA GLU A 255 4.88 4.57 3.61
C GLU A 255 5.69 3.57 4.44
N ALA A 256 5.36 3.42 5.71
CA ALA A 256 6.06 2.52 6.63
C ALA A 256 5.05 1.52 7.19
N HIS A 257 5.41 0.24 7.16
CA HIS A 257 4.59 -0.86 7.65
C HIS A 257 5.08 -1.32 9.02
N SER A 258 4.29 -2.15 9.70
CA SER A 258 4.63 -2.73 11.02
C SER A 258 5.00 -1.68 12.08
N THR A 259 4.34 -0.52 12.03
CA THR A 259 4.59 0.60 12.95
C THR A 259 3.91 0.43 14.32
N ASP A 260 3.22 -0.68 14.54
CA ASP A 260 2.53 -0.97 15.79
C ASP A 260 3.51 -0.99 16.97
N TYR A 261 3.02 -0.61 18.14
CA TYR A 261 3.75 -0.62 19.43
C TYR A 261 4.96 0.33 19.56
N GLN A 262 5.17 1.23 18.60
CA GLN A 262 6.15 2.32 18.70
C GLN A 262 5.81 3.36 19.78
#